data_AF-A0A151E2M2-F1
#
_entry.id   AF-A0A151E2M2-F1
#
_cell.length_a   1.000
_cell.length_b   1.000
_cell.length_c   1.000
_cell.angle_alpha   90.00
_cell.angle_beta   90.00
_cell.angle_gamma   90.00
#
_symmetry.space_group_name_H-M   'P 1'
#
loop_
_entity.id
_entity.type
_entity.pdbx_description
1 polymer ?
#
loop_
_entity_poly.entity_id
_entity_poly.type
_entity_poly.pdbx_seq_one_letter_code
_entity_poly.pdbx_strand_id
1 'polypeptide(L)'
;MMESRRYGVSVPIIYDVDLEKGIITMSYIKGDRIKDILNDLNEEERHRVCKKIGMSIAKFHNNDIIHGDITTSNMILSDDKIHFIDFGLGEKSTEIETKGVDLHVLMEAIESTHSKYSNCFNYVLEGYKEQLKQDPNLVIRKIEEIVKRGRYR
;
A
#
# COMPACT_ATOMS: atom_id res chain seq x y z
N MET A 1 5.14 -11.85 -1.00
CA MET A 1 6.08 -11.18 -1.94
C MET A 1 6.15 -11.87 -3.31
N MET A 2 6.67 -13.11 -3.45
CA MET A 2 6.81 -13.77 -4.76
C MET A 2 5.50 -13.86 -5.57
N GLU A 3 4.39 -14.17 -4.90
CA GLU A 3 3.08 -14.27 -5.54
C GLU A 3 2.56 -12.92 -6.04
N SER A 4 2.76 -11.85 -5.26
CA SER A 4 2.34 -10.49 -5.63
C SER A 4 2.93 -10.03 -6.96
N ARG A 5 4.18 -10.43 -7.24
CA ARG A 5 4.86 -10.15 -8.51
C ARG A 5 4.15 -10.78 -9.72
N ARG A 6 3.60 -11.99 -9.56
CA ARG A 6 2.86 -12.68 -10.63
C ARG A 6 1.59 -11.94 -11.04
N TYR A 7 1.04 -11.13 -10.13
CA TYR A 7 -0.16 -10.32 -10.37
C TYR A 7 0.16 -8.87 -10.79
N GLY A 8 1.40 -8.61 -11.21
CA GLY A 8 1.80 -7.32 -11.75
C GLY A 8 1.94 -6.22 -10.69
N VAL A 9 2.22 -6.61 -9.45
CA VAL A 9 2.66 -5.67 -8.41
C VAL A 9 4.17 -5.66 -8.31
N SER A 10 4.75 -4.47 -8.30
CA SER A 10 6.18 -4.28 -8.17
C SER A 10 6.63 -4.52 -6.73
N VAL A 11 7.47 -5.53 -6.54
CA VAL A 11 8.07 -5.91 -5.26
C VAL A 11 9.51 -6.38 -5.51
N PRO A 12 10.40 -6.38 -4.50
CA PRO A 12 11.74 -6.95 -4.64
C PRO A 12 11.72 -8.40 -5.10
N ILE A 13 12.71 -8.76 -5.92
CA ILE A 13 12.97 -10.14 -6.33
C ILE A 13 13.76 -10.81 -5.22
N ILE A 14 13.26 -11.90 -4.66
CA ILE A 14 14.03 -12.70 -3.72
C ILE A 14 15.04 -13.53 -4.52
N TYR A 15 16.32 -13.38 -4.19
CA TYR A 15 17.42 -14.15 -4.78
C TYR A 15 17.75 -15.39 -3.96
N ASP A 16 17.70 -15.28 -2.63
CA ASP A 16 18.05 -16.37 -1.72
C ASP A 16 17.37 -16.21 -0.35
N VAL A 17 17.14 -17.33 0.34
CA VAL A 17 16.56 -17.39 1.70
C VAL A 17 17.32 -18.42 2.51
N ASP A 18 18.09 -17.96 3.50
CA ASP A 18 18.75 -18.79 4.50
C ASP A 18 17.93 -18.79 5.79
N LEU A 19 17.18 -19.87 6.03
CA LEU A 19 16.31 -20.01 7.19
C LEU A 19 17.08 -20.28 8.49
N GLU A 20 18.26 -20.90 8.43
CA GLU A 20 19.07 -21.17 9.62
C GLU A 20 19.67 -19.88 10.18
N LYS A 21 20.12 -18.99 9.29
CA LYS A 21 20.68 -17.68 9.67
C LYS A 21 19.65 -16.55 9.71
N GLY A 22 18.44 -16.78 9.22
CA GLY A 22 17.40 -15.75 9.12
C GLY A 22 17.72 -14.63 8.13
N ILE A 23 18.35 -14.97 6.99
CA ILE A 23 18.79 -13.98 5.98
C ILE A 23 17.93 -14.12 4.73
N ILE A 24 17.41 -13.00 4.24
CA ILE A 24 16.73 -12.91 2.95
C ILE A 24 17.55 -11.99 2.05
N THR A 25 18.07 -12.53 0.95
CA THR A 25 18.76 -11.76 -0.07
C THR A 25 17.77 -11.40 -1.18
N MET A 26 17.63 -10.11 -1.50
CA MET A 26 16.66 -9.64 -2.49
C MET A 26 17.21 -8.49 -3.34
N SER A 27 16.54 -8.19 -4.44
CA SER A 27 16.91 -7.11 -5.36
C SER A 27 16.88 -5.76 -4.66
N TYR A 28 17.96 -5.00 -4.80
CA TYR A 28 17.98 -3.59 -4.41
C TYR A 28 17.11 -2.76 -5.37
N ILE A 29 16.15 -2.01 -4.83
CA ILE A 29 15.32 -1.09 -5.61
C ILE A 29 15.94 0.31 -5.52
N LYS A 30 16.53 0.77 -6.62
CA LYS A 30 17.06 2.14 -6.71
C LYS A 30 15.92 3.11 -6.98
N GLY A 31 15.55 3.91 -5.98
CA GLY A 31 14.49 4.90 -6.08
C GLY A 31 14.32 5.65 -4.78
N ASP A 32 13.33 6.53 -4.75
CA ASP A 32 13.06 7.39 -3.60
C ASP A 32 11.93 6.80 -2.74
N ARG A 33 12.09 6.82 -1.42
CA ARG A 33 11.02 6.38 -0.52
C ARG A 33 9.87 7.39 -0.58
N ILE A 34 8.63 6.90 -0.65
CA ILE A 34 7.44 7.77 -0.73
C ILE A 34 7.38 8.72 0.45
N LYS A 35 7.70 8.24 1.67
CA LYS A 35 7.79 9.07 2.88
C LYS A 35 8.69 10.30 2.72
N ASP A 36 9.78 10.19 1.98
CA ASP A 36 10.77 11.26 1.87
C ASP A 36 10.37 12.29 0.80
N ILE A 37 9.66 11.88 -0.25
CA ILE A 37 9.35 12.77 -1.40
C ILE A 37 7.95 13.35 -1.38
N LEU A 38 6.96 12.68 -0.76
CA LEU A 38 5.54 13.00 -0.97
C LEU A 38 5.17 14.45 -0.60
N ASN A 39 5.88 15.02 0.39
CA ASN A 39 5.65 16.39 0.84
C ASN A 39 6.22 17.46 -0.09
N ASP A 40 7.23 17.11 -0.88
CA ASP A 40 7.94 18.05 -1.76
C ASP A 40 7.41 18.00 -3.20
N LEU A 41 6.62 16.98 -3.54
CA LEU A 41 5.95 16.88 -4.84
C LEU A 41 4.92 18.00 -5.03
N ASN A 42 4.75 18.45 -6.27
CA ASN A 42 3.63 19.33 -6.62
C ASN A 42 2.30 18.57 -6.60
N GLU A 43 1.18 19.29 -6.71
CA GLU A 43 -0.16 18.70 -6.60
C GLU A 43 -0.45 17.62 -7.64
N GLU A 44 -0.08 17.86 -8.90
CA GLU A 44 -0.30 16.91 -10.00
C GLU A 44 0.53 15.64 -9.82
N GLU A 45 1.80 15.79 -9.43
CA GLU A 45 2.68 14.66 -9.13
C GLU A 45 2.19 13.84 -7.95
N ARG A 46 1.76 14.52 -6.88
CA ARG A 46 1.24 13.87 -5.67
C ARG A 46 -0.04 13.11 -5.98
N HIS A 47 -0.98 13.71 -6.72
CA HIS A 47 -2.17 13.03 -7.22
C HIS A 47 -1.81 11.76 -7.96
N ARG A 48 -0.91 11.87 -8.94
CA ARG A 48 -0.47 10.76 -9.79
C ARG A 48 0.18 9.63 -8.99
N VAL A 49 1.04 9.95 -8.03
CA VAL A 49 1.72 8.97 -7.15
C VAL A 49 0.71 8.28 -6.24
N CYS A 50 -0.12 9.03 -5.52
CA CYS A 50 -1.15 8.47 -4.64
C CYS A 50 -2.14 7.59 -5.39
N LYS A 51 -2.57 8.01 -6.59
CA LYS A 51 -3.42 7.19 -7.46
C LYS A 51 -2.78 5.87 -7.83
N LYS A 52 -1.49 5.86 -8.19
CA LYS A 52 -0.73 4.62 -8.48
C LYS A 52 -0.58 3.71 -7.27
N ILE A 53 -0.42 4.28 -6.07
CA ILE A 53 -0.42 3.52 -4.81
C ILE A 53 -1.76 2.79 -4.69
N GLY A 54 -2.88 3.51 -4.80
CA GLY A 54 -4.23 2.94 -4.76
C GLY A 54 -4.46 1.81 -5.76
N MET A 55 -4.07 2.02 -7.02
CA MET A 55 -4.17 0.99 -8.06
C MET A 55 -3.35 -0.26 -7.71
N SER A 56 -2.16 -0.09 -7.13
CA SER A 56 -1.30 -1.22 -6.76
C SER A 56 -1.87 -2.01 -5.57
N ILE A 57 -2.47 -1.32 -4.60
CA ILE A 57 -3.15 -1.96 -3.47
C ILE A 57 -4.38 -2.74 -3.95
N ALA A 58 -5.16 -2.19 -4.87
CA ALA A 58 -6.27 -2.91 -5.48
C ALA A 58 -5.81 -4.20 -6.17
N LYS A 59 -4.62 -4.21 -6.79
CA LYS A 59 -4.05 -5.44 -7.35
C LYS A 59 -3.69 -6.47 -6.28
N PHE A 60 -3.21 -6.07 -5.10
CA PHE A 60 -3.05 -7.00 -3.97
C PHE A 60 -4.39 -7.59 -3.58
N HIS A 61 -5.38 -6.74 -3.29
CA HIS A 61 -6.68 -7.14 -2.75
C HIS A 61 -7.53 -7.94 -3.76
N ASN A 62 -7.37 -7.70 -5.06
CA ASN A 62 -7.98 -8.50 -6.13
C ASN A 62 -7.48 -9.95 -6.17
N ASN A 63 -6.33 -10.23 -5.56
CA ASN A 63 -5.71 -11.55 -5.50
C ASN A 63 -5.61 -12.04 -4.05
N ASP A 64 -6.44 -11.46 -3.17
CA ASP A 64 -6.55 -11.79 -1.75
C ASP A 64 -5.22 -11.69 -1.00
N ILE A 65 -4.30 -10.88 -1.50
CA ILE A 65 -3.04 -10.56 -0.83
C ILE A 65 -3.28 -9.32 0.01
N ILE A 66 -2.92 -9.41 1.28
CA ILE A 66 -2.88 -8.31 2.24
C ILE A 66 -1.41 -8.06 2.54
N HIS A 67 -1.00 -6.80 2.57
CA HIS A 67 0.38 -6.45 2.90
C HIS A 67 0.59 -6.41 4.42
N GLY A 68 -0.40 -5.91 5.18
CA GLY A 68 -0.40 -5.91 6.64
C GLY A 68 0.39 -4.76 7.28
N ASP A 69 1.11 -3.97 6.49
CA ASP A 69 1.87 -2.80 6.94
C ASP A 69 2.06 -1.77 5.80
N ILE A 70 0.94 -1.36 5.19
CA ILE A 70 0.96 -0.38 4.09
C ILE A 70 1.21 1.02 4.64
N THR A 71 2.48 1.41 4.72
CA THR A 71 2.89 2.77 5.09
C THR A 71 3.72 3.42 3.98
N THR A 72 3.86 4.74 3.99
CA THR A 72 4.70 5.46 3.00
C THR A 72 6.20 5.16 3.15
N SER A 73 6.62 4.56 4.28
CA SER A 73 8.00 4.11 4.50
C SER A 73 8.29 2.78 3.78
N ASN A 74 7.25 1.96 3.58
CA ASN A 74 7.33 0.65 2.93
C ASN A 74 7.07 0.72 1.41
N MET A 75 7.27 1.90 0.82
CA MET A 75 7.08 2.15 -0.60
C MET A 75 8.25 2.93 -1.20
N ILE A 76 8.70 2.49 -2.36
CA ILE A 76 9.77 3.14 -3.15
C ILE A 76 9.21 3.49 -4.53
N LEU A 77 9.36 4.75 -4.95
CA LEU A 77 9.12 5.17 -6.33
C LEU A 77 10.39 4.93 -7.15
N SER A 78 10.30 4.09 -8.17
CA SER A 78 11.41 3.78 -9.07
C SER A 78 10.87 3.56 -10.48
N ASP A 79 11.48 4.19 -11.49
CA ASP A 79 11.08 4.11 -12.90
C ASP A 79 9.57 4.26 -13.10
N ASP A 80 9.00 5.24 -12.40
CA ASP A 80 7.58 5.56 -12.44
C ASP A 80 6.62 4.46 -11.92
N LYS A 81 7.15 3.51 -11.14
CA LYS A 81 6.41 2.42 -10.49
C LYS A 81 6.55 2.50 -8.98
N ILE A 82 5.48 2.11 -8.28
CA ILE A 82 5.48 1.98 -6.82
C ILE A 82 5.90 0.56 -6.47
N HIS A 83 7.06 0.42 -5.84
CA HIS A 83 7.57 -0.83 -5.30
C HIS A 83 7.19 -0.92 -3.82
N PHE A 84 6.48 -1.98 -3.46
CA PHE A 84 6.16 -2.28 -2.06
C PHE A 84 7.26 -3.17 -1.48
N ILE A 85 7.71 -2.82 -0.28
CA ILE A 85 8.73 -3.56 0.47
C ILE A 85 8.16 -3.98 1.82
N ASP A 86 8.86 -4.89 2.49
CA ASP A 86 8.49 -5.39 3.82
C ASP A 86 7.10 -6.03 3.92
N PHE A 87 7.01 -7.30 3.48
CA PHE A 87 5.81 -8.13 3.64
C PHE A 87 5.87 -8.97 4.92
N GLY A 88 6.55 -8.50 5.98
CA GLY A 88 6.73 -9.26 7.22
C GLY A 88 5.41 -9.62 7.91
N LEU A 89 4.36 -8.81 7.72
CA LEU A 89 3.02 -9.01 8.27
C LEU A 89 1.98 -9.39 7.20
N GLY A 90 2.43 -9.72 5.99
CA GLY A 90 1.54 -10.00 4.87
C GLY A 90 0.83 -11.34 5.01
N GLU A 91 -0.44 -11.38 4.60
CA GLU A 91 -1.26 -12.58 4.67
C GLU A 91 -2.16 -12.76 3.44
N LYS A 92 -2.83 -13.91 3.39
CA LYS A 92 -3.86 -14.22 2.39
C LYS A 92 -5.22 -14.12 3.04
N SER A 93 -6.04 -13.15 2.59
CA SER A 93 -7.38 -12.96 3.12
C SER A 93 -8.33 -12.44 2.05
N THR A 94 -9.50 -13.08 1.96
CA THR A 94 -10.63 -12.61 1.16
C THR A 94 -11.49 -11.59 1.91
N GLU A 95 -11.27 -11.43 3.22
CA GLU A 95 -12.16 -10.67 4.10
C GLU A 95 -12.10 -9.17 3.83
N ILE A 96 -13.28 -8.55 3.80
CA ILE A 96 -13.42 -7.10 3.63
C ILE A 96 -12.84 -6.36 4.85
N GLU A 97 -12.96 -6.94 6.05
CA GLU A 97 -12.37 -6.38 7.28
C GLU A 97 -10.85 -6.22 7.12
N THR A 98 -10.15 -7.28 6.74
CA THR A 98 -8.69 -7.24 6.54
C THR A 98 -8.27 -6.23 5.47
N LYS A 99 -8.97 -6.20 4.32
CA LYS A 99 -8.73 -5.21 3.25
C LYS A 99 -8.96 -3.78 3.73
N GLY A 100 -9.96 -3.58 4.58
CA GLY A 100 -10.27 -2.30 5.20
C GLY A 100 -9.20 -1.85 6.20
N VAL A 101 -8.71 -2.77 7.03
CA VAL A 101 -7.60 -2.52 7.96
C VAL A 101 -6.33 -2.12 7.20
N ASP A 102 -5.98 -2.83 6.13
CA ASP A 102 -4.77 -2.55 5.33
C ASP A 102 -4.78 -1.11 4.75
N LEU A 103 -5.93 -0.67 4.20
CA LEU A 103 -6.10 0.71 3.73
C LEU A 103 -6.19 1.74 4.87
N HIS A 104 -6.75 1.35 6.02
CA HIS A 104 -6.83 2.23 7.18
C HIS A 104 -5.44 2.53 7.76
N VAL A 105 -4.53 1.55 7.81
CA VAL A 105 -3.12 1.75 8.21
C VAL A 105 -2.45 2.80 7.30
N LEU A 106 -2.68 2.73 5.99
CA LEU A 106 -2.17 3.74 5.07
C LEU A 106 -2.77 5.12 5.31
N MET A 107 -4.07 5.20 5.61
CA MET A 107 -4.74 6.45 5.96
C MET A 107 -4.06 7.11 7.16
N GLU A 108 -3.84 6.36 8.25
CA GLU A 108 -3.19 6.85 9.45
C GLU A 108 -1.72 7.24 9.20
N ALA A 109 -1.00 6.46 8.38
CA ALA A 109 0.38 6.76 7.99
C ALA A 109 0.48 8.09 7.22
N ILE A 110 -0.48 8.36 6.32
CA ILE A 110 -0.56 9.62 5.58
C ILE A 110 -0.96 10.78 6.51
N GLU A 111 -1.98 10.61 7.35
CA GLU A 111 -2.43 11.65 8.28
C GLU A 111 -1.34 12.05 9.28
N SER A 112 -0.52 11.09 9.74
CA SER A 112 0.57 11.34 10.69
C SER A 112 1.80 11.97 10.02
N THR A 113 2.27 11.42 8.90
CA THR A 113 3.55 11.81 8.28
C THR A 113 3.40 12.93 7.25
N HIS A 114 2.22 13.04 6.65
CA HIS A 114 1.91 13.94 5.53
C HIS A 114 0.68 14.81 5.83
N SER A 115 0.55 15.25 7.09
CA SER A 115 -0.62 15.99 7.61
C SER A 115 -1.01 17.25 6.83
N LYS A 116 -0.07 17.86 6.10
CA LYS A 116 -0.32 19.01 5.20
C LYS A 116 -1.19 18.67 3.99
N TYR A 117 -1.27 17.38 3.62
CA TYR A 117 -1.88 16.91 2.38
C TYR A 117 -2.93 15.83 2.65
N SER A 118 -3.97 16.20 3.42
CA SER A 118 -5.08 15.30 3.78
C SER A 118 -5.84 14.74 2.58
N ASN A 119 -5.75 15.37 1.41
CA ASN A 119 -6.31 14.90 0.15
C ASN A 119 -5.58 13.69 -0.47
N CYS A 120 -4.35 13.39 -0.03
CA CYS A 120 -3.58 12.26 -0.58
C CYS A 120 -4.34 10.94 -0.49
N PHE A 121 -5.00 10.69 0.63
CA PHE A 121 -5.74 9.45 0.80
C PHE A 121 -6.96 9.37 -0.14
N ASN A 122 -7.58 10.50 -0.48
CA ASN A 122 -8.66 10.52 -1.48
C ASN A 122 -8.15 10.11 -2.87
N TYR A 123 -6.93 10.50 -3.24
CA TYR A 123 -6.29 10.08 -4.48
C TYR A 123 -5.92 8.60 -4.48
N VAL A 124 -5.51 8.06 -3.32
CA VAL A 124 -5.36 6.61 -3.13
C VAL A 124 -6.69 5.89 -3.35
N LEU A 125 -7.78 6.38 -2.73
CA LEU A 125 -9.10 5.78 -2.92
C LEU A 125 -9.60 5.88 -4.36
N GLU A 126 -9.29 6.96 -5.08
CA GLU A 126 -9.58 7.11 -6.50
C GLU A 126 -8.94 5.97 -7.31
N GLY A 127 -7.62 5.79 -7.20
CA GLY A 127 -6.91 4.72 -7.92
C GLY A 127 -7.31 3.32 -7.47
N TYR A 128 -7.64 3.15 -6.20
CA TYR A 128 -8.14 1.88 -5.66
C TYR A 128 -9.48 1.50 -6.28
N LYS A 129 -10.43 2.44 -6.37
CA LYS A 129 -11.75 2.24 -7.00
C LYS A 129 -11.65 1.87 -8.48
N GLU A 130 -10.73 2.48 -9.22
CA GLU A 130 -10.57 2.23 -10.66
C GLU A 130 -10.06 0.82 -10.96
N GLN A 131 -9.23 0.26 -10.07
CA GLN A 131 -8.51 -0.99 -10.34
C GLN A 131 -9.10 -2.21 -9.60
N LEU A 132 -9.89 -2.00 -8.55
CA LEU A 132 -10.56 -3.08 -7.82
C LEU A 132 -11.67 -3.69 -8.68
N LYS A 133 -11.69 -5.03 -8.78
CA LYS A 133 -12.69 -5.77 -9.57
C LYS A 133 -14.02 -5.94 -8.84
N GLN A 134 -13.98 -5.97 -7.51
CA GLN A 134 -15.14 -6.07 -6.63
C GLN A 134 -15.67 -4.67 -6.31
N ASP A 135 -16.86 -4.56 -5.70
CA ASP A 135 -17.41 -3.27 -5.28
C ASP A 135 -16.49 -2.57 -4.25
N PRO A 136 -15.80 -1.48 -4.62
CA PRO A 136 -14.90 -0.78 -3.71
C PRO A 136 -15.64 -0.11 -2.55
N ASN A 137 -16.95 0.15 -2.70
CA ASN A 137 -17.73 0.79 -1.64
C ASN A 137 -17.84 -0.08 -0.39
N LEU A 138 -17.74 -1.41 -0.52
CA LEU A 138 -17.73 -2.32 0.63
C LEU A 138 -16.50 -2.09 1.51
N VAL A 139 -15.32 -1.96 0.90
CA VAL A 139 -14.06 -1.72 1.61
C VAL A 139 -14.02 -0.28 2.16
N ILE A 140 -14.55 0.70 1.42
CA ILE A 140 -14.58 2.10 1.89
C ILE A 140 -15.50 2.28 3.08
N ARG A 141 -16.72 1.73 3.04
CA ARG A 141 -17.62 1.71 4.20
C ARG A 141 -16.97 1.01 5.38
N LYS A 142 -16.20 -0.05 5.12
CA LYS A 142 -15.47 -0.74 6.16
C LYS A 142 -14.41 0.15 6.83
N ILE A 143 -13.66 0.94 6.06
CA ILE A 143 -12.72 1.93 6.61
C ILE A 143 -13.46 2.91 7.52
N GLU A 144 -14.63 3.43 7.11
CA GLU A 144 -15.43 4.33 7.95
C GLU A 144 -15.88 3.69 9.27
N GLU A 145 -16.26 2.42 9.25
CA GLU A 145 -16.59 1.66 10.47
C GLU A 145 -15.37 1.51 11.39
N ILE A 146 -14.20 1.18 10.84
CA ILE A 146 -12.95 1.02 11.59
C ILE A 146 -12.58 2.36 12.25
N VAL A 147 -12.62 3.46 11.51
CA VAL A 147 -12.34 4.82 12.03
C VAL A 147 -13.27 5.17 13.19
N LYS A 148 -14.57 4.84 13.08
CA LYS A 148 -15.51 5.05 14.20
C LYS A 148 -15.10 4.23 15.42
N ARG A 149 -14.75 2.95 15.26
CA ARG A 149 -14.33 2.08 16.38
C ARG A 149 -13.03 2.57 17.04
N GLY A 150 -12.08 3.09 16.27
CA GLY A 150 -10.81 3.62 16.78
C GLY A 150 -10.97 4.90 17.62
N ARG A 151 -11.94 5.76 17.29
CA ARG A 151 -12.21 7.02 18.03
C ARG A 151 -12.92 6.84 19.37
N TYR A 152 -13.45 5.66 19.68
CA TYR A 152 -14.08 5.36 20.97
C TYR A 152 -13.14 4.58 21.92
N ARG A 153 -11.82 4.67 21.69
CA ARG A 153 -10.79 4.16 22.60
C ARG A 153 -10.05 5.29 23.29
#